data_AF-A0A4Q0ST95-F1
#
_entry.id   AF-A0A4Q0ST95-F1
#
_cell.length_a   1.000
_cell.length_b   1.000
_cell.length_c   1.000
_cell.angle_alpha   90.00
_cell.angle_beta   90.00
_cell.angle_gamma   90.00
#
_symmetry.space_group_name_H-M   'P 1'
#
loop_
_entity.id
_entity.type
_entity.pdbx_description
1 polymer ?
#
loop_
_entity_poly.entity_id
_entity_poly.type
_entity_poly.pdbx_seq_one_letter_code
_entity_poly.pdbx_strand_id
1 'polypeptide(L)'
;MRQMMIEDEKVLRPGIETMLGLPVSNIGAVETTSSLTNVSLWVDLDAAKQLDRFQPMLDAGKPYVAKGATFERPINYTTPWQLQPVSKI
;
A
#
# COMPACT_ATOMS: atom_id res chain seq x y z
N MET A 1 11.78 -11.76 -2.97
CA MET A 1 10.43 -11.20 -2.70
C MET A 1 9.77 -10.54 -3.91
N ARG A 2 10.56 -9.97 -4.83
CA ARG A 2 10.08 -9.27 -6.04
C ARG A 2 8.97 -9.93 -6.86
N GLN A 3 9.03 -11.23 -7.18
CA GLN A 3 7.99 -11.84 -8.03
C GLN A 3 6.62 -11.84 -7.32
N MET A 4 6.59 -12.10 -6.02
CA MET A 4 5.37 -12.07 -5.22
C MET A 4 4.76 -10.66 -5.19
N MET A 5 5.60 -9.63 -5.04
CA MET A 5 5.20 -8.23 -5.15
C MET A 5 4.51 -7.92 -6.49
N ILE A 6 5.08 -8.40 -7.60
CA ILE A 6 4.52 -8.19 -8.95
C ILE A 6 3.15 -8.87 -9.09
N GLU A 7 2.98 -10.08 -8.55
CA GLU A 7 1.69 -10.77 -8.62
C GLU A 7 0.62 -10.08 -7.75
N ASP A 8 0.97 -9.65 -6.53
CA ASP A 8 0.07 -8.89 -5.68
C ASP A 8 -0.32 -7.55 -6.34
N GLU A 9 0.65 -6.86 -6.93
CA GLU A 9 0.42 -5.59 -7.62
C GLU A 9 -0.60 -5.71 -8.75
N LYS A 10 -0.60 -6.80 -9.53
CA LYS A 10 -1.62 -7.03 -10.58
C LYS A 10 -3.03 -7.12 -10.02
N VAL A 11 -3.19 -7.66 -8.81
CA VAL A 11 -4.49 -7.83 -8.15
C VAL A 11 -4.93 -6.53 -7.48
N LEU A 12 -4.00 -5.83 -6.83
CA LEU A 12 -4.30 -4.69 -5.98
C LEU A 12 -4.39 -3.37 -6.76
N ARG A 13 -3.51 -3.16 -7.74
CA ARG A 13 -3.35 -1.88 -8.43
C ARG A 13 -4.64 -1.37 -9.09
N PRO A 14 -5.41 -2.19 -9.84
CA PRO A 14 -6.63 -1.70 -10.48
C PRO A 14 -7.68 -1.18 -9.49
N GLY A 15 -7.82 -1.84 -8.34
CA GLY A 15 -8.75 -1.38 -7.29
C GLY A 15 -8.26 -0.12 -6.60
N ILE A 16 -6.97 -0.07 -6.24
CA ILE A 16 -6.35 1.07 -5.56
C ILE A 16 -6.41 2.33 -6.43
N GLU A 17 -6.12 2.25 -7.73
CA GLU A 17 -6.11 3.41 -8.63
C GLU A 17 -7.50 4.02 -8.88
N THR A 18 -8.57 3.32 -8.51
CA THR A 18 -9.95 3.85 -8.58
C THR A 18 -10.40 4.55 -7.30
N MET A 19 -9.61 4.49 -6.23
CA MET A 19 -9.97 5.10 -4.94
C MET A 19 -9.88 6.62 -5.02
N LEU A 20 -10.92 7.28 -4.52
CA LEU A 20 -10.98 8.74 -4.50
C LEU A 20 -9.89 9.30 -3.58
N GLY A 21 -9.19 10.34 -4.04
CA GLY A 21 -8.23 11.06 -3.20
C GLY A 21 -6.88 10.37 -3.02
N LEU A 22 -6.49 9.47 -3.91
CA LEU A 22 -5.17 8.83 -3.95
C LEU A 22 -4.25 9.50 -4.98
N PRO A 23 -3.26 10.32 -4.58
CA PRO A 23 -2.29 10.88 -5.53
C PRO A 23 -1.22 9.87 -5.96
N VAL A 24 -0.78 8.98 -5.06
CA VAL A 24 0.29 8.01 -5.35
C VAL A 24 0.19 6.77 -4.46
N SER A 25 0.44 5.60 -5.04
CA SER A 25 0.57 4.32 -4.34
C SER A 25 1.76 3.53 -4.87
N ASN A 26 2.59 3.07 -3.94
CA ASN A 26 3.79 2.28 -4.20
C ASN A 26 3.70 0.95 -3.45
N ILE A 27 4.05 -0.13 -4.14
CA ILE A 27 4.27 -1.45 -3.53
C ILE A 27 5.75 -1.78 -3.69
N GLY A 28 6.39 -2.23 -2.62
CA GLY A 28 7.81 -2.50 -2.59
C GLY A 28 8.15 -3.80 -1.88
N ALA A 29 9.05 -4.56 -2.46
CA ALA A 29 9.70 -5.70 -1.80
C ALA A 29 10.95 -5.23 -1.06
N VAL A 30 10.99 -5.47 0.25
CA VAL A 30 12.14 -5.15 1.12
C VAL A 30 12.88 -6.46 1.42
N GLU A 31 13.95 -6.72 0.67
CA GLU A 31 14.67 -8.00 0.76
C GLU A 31 15.41 -8.16 2.12
N THR A 32 15.88 -7.07 2.74
CA THR A 32 16.58 -7.11 4.05
C THR A 32 15.72 -7.64 5.18
N THR A 33 14.41 -7.38 5.15
CA THR A 33 13.44 -7.83 6.15
C THR A 33 12.50 -8.91 5.61
N SER A 34 12.70 -9.35 4.36
CA SER A 34 11.81 -10.28 3.66
C SER A 34 10.33 -9.87 3.76
N SER A 35 10.05 -8.58 3.57
CA SER A 35 8.69 -8.03 3.67
C SER A 35 8.20 -7.41 2.35
N LEU A 36 6.87 -7.33 2.22
CA LEU A 36 6.20 -6.51 1.21
C LEU A 36 5.62 -5.28 1.92
N THR A 37 5.77 -4.13 1.30
CA THR A 37 5.31 -2.85 1.84
C THR A 37 4.38 -2.19 0.83
N ASN A 38 3.27 -1.65 1.31
CA ASN A 38 2.47 -0.69 0.56
C ASN A 38 2.63 0.66 1.23
N VAL A 39 2.98 1.67 0.45
CA VAL A 39 3.06 3.06 0.90
C VAL A 39 2.29 3.91 -0.09
N SER A 40 1.26 4.59 0.41
CA SER A 40 0.41 5.46 -0.38
C SER A 40 0.21 6.79 0.31
N LEU A 41 -0.03 7.81 -0.50
CA LEU A 41 -0.41 9.13 -0.03
C LEU A 41 -1.87 9.38 -0.36
N TRP A 42 -2.51 10.20 0.46
CA TRP A 42 -3.92 10.47 0.39
C TRP A 42 -4.17 11.96 0.64
N VAL A 43 -5.22 12.51 0.03
CA VAL A 43 -5.59 13.92 0.19
C VAL A 43 -6.05 14.24 1.62
N ASP A 44 -6.63 13.26 2.30
CA ASP A 44 -7.04 13.32 3.70
C ASP A 44 -7.11 11.92 4.32
N LEU A 45 -7.37 11.87 5.64
CA LEU A 45 -7.44 10.62 6.39
C LEU A 45 -8.68 9.77 6.03
N ASP A 46 -9.79 10.40 5.66
CA ASP A 46 -11.03 9.67 5.36
C ASP A 46 -10.94 8.97 4.00
N ALA A 47 -10.28 9.60 3.03
CA ALA A 47 -9.89 8.96 1.77
C ALA A 47 -8.98 7.75 2.02
N ALA A 48 -7.97 7.89 2.89
CA ALA A 48 -7.04 6.80 3.22
C ALA A 48 -7.74 5.57 3.85
N LYS A 49 -8.78 5.77 4.65
CA LYS A 49 -9.57 4.69 5.28
C LYS A 49 -10.29 3.78 4.27
N GLN A 50 -10.34 4.12 2.98
CA GLN A 50 -10.81 3.20 1.94
C GLN A 50 -9.99 1.90 1.93
N LEU A 51 -8.69 1.98 2.24
CA LEU A 51 -7.80 0.82 2.33
C LEU A 51 -8.14 -0.13 3.49
N ASP A 52 -8.71 0.37 4.58
CA ASP A 52 -9.08 -0.45 5.75
C ASP A 52 -10.09 -1.55 5.40
N ARG A 53 -10.90 -1.30 4.37
CA ARG A 53 -11.98 -2.17 3.89
C ARG A 53 -11.69 -2.78 2.54
N PHE A 54 -10.49 -2.55 1.98
CA PHE A 54 -10.14 -3.04 0.65
C PHE A 54 -9.85 -4.55 0.70
N GLN A 55 -10.89 -5.34 0.46
CA GLN A 55 -10.86 -6.80 0.61
C GLN A 55 -9.74 -7.49 -0.19
N PRO A 56 -9.40 -7.08 -1.44
CA PRO A 56 -8.29 -7.68 -2.17
C PRO A 56 -6.95 -7.62 -1.42
N MET A 57 -6.68 -6.55 -0.67
CA MET A 57 -5.45 -6.45 0.13
C MET A 57 -5.49 -7.34 1.37
N LEU A 58 -6.65 -7.43 2.03
CA LEU A 58 -6.85 -8.34 3.16
C LEU A 58 -6.72 -9.80 2.72
N ASP A 59 -7.17 -10.11 1.51
CA ASP A 59 -7.06 -11.45 0.91
C ASP A 59 -5.63 -11.76 0.47
N ALA A 60 -4.93 -10.79 -0.12
CA ALA A 60 -3.53 -10.92 -0.51
C ALA A 60 -2.63 -11.26 0.69
N GLY A 61 -2.96 -10.81 1.91
CA GLY A 61 -2.24 -11.17 3.13
C GLY A 61 -2.33 -12.65 3.53
N LYS A 62 -3.44 -13.33 3.22
CA LYS A 62 -3.76 -14.68 3.75
C LYS A 62 -2.71 -15.74 3.38
N PRO A 63 -2.24 -15.86 2.12
CA PRO A 63 -1.22 -16.84 1.76
C PRO A 63 0.12 -16.64 2.47
N TYR A 64 0.46 -15.40 2.83
CA TYR A 64 1.68 -15.08 3.57
C TYR A 64 1.57 -15.48 5.03
N VAL A 65 0.44 -15.16 5.67
CA VAL A 65 0.16 -15.59 7.05
C VAL A 65 0.17 -17.11 7.18
N ALA A 66 -0.39 -17.82 6.21
CA ALA A 66 -0.36 -19.29 6.16
C ALA A 66 1.07 -19.87 6.09
N LYS A 67 2.06 -19.07 5.66
CA LYS A 67 3.49 -19.42 5.58
C LYS A 67 4.31 -18.85 6.74
N GLY A 68 3.66 -18.30 7.77
CA GLY A 68 4.31 -17.77 8.97
C GLY A 68 4.72 -16.31 8.90
N ALA A 69 4.31 -15.55 7.88
CA ALA A 69 4.51 -14.11 7.86
C ALA A 69 3.51 -13.38 8.77
N THR A 70 3.89 -12.21 9.26
CA THR A 70 2.97 -11.29 9.92
C THR A 70 2.28 -10.42 8.88
N PHE A 71 0.96 -10.32 8.93
CA PHE A 71 0.20 -9.34 8.15
C PHE A 71 -0.18 -8.16 9.03
N GLU A 72 0.31 -6.98 8.66
CA GLU A 72 -0.09 -5.72 9.27
C GLU A 72 -1.22 -5.10 8.45
N ARG A 73 -2.30 -4.74 9.12
CA ARG A 73 -3.37 -3.97 8.48
C ARG A 73 -2.83 -2.58 8.09
N PRO A 74 -3.44 -1.91 7.08
CA PRO A 74 -3.12 -0.53 6.78
C PRO A 74 -3.20 0.32 8.05
N ILE A 75 -2.18 1.14 8.25
CA ILE A 75 -2.18 2.11 9.33
C ILE A 75 -2.10 3.49 8.70
N ASN A 76 -3.16 4.27 8.89
CA ASN A 76 -3.30 5.59 8.30
C ASN A 76 -3.01 6.65 9.35
N TYR A 77 -2.18 7.63 9.01
CA TYR A 77 -1.78 8.71 9.90
C TYR A 77 -2.02 10.06 9.23
N THR A 78 -2.58 11.02 9.98
CA THR A 78 -2.51 12.43 9.60
C THR A 78 -1.12 12.95 9.92
N THR A 79 -0.55 13.74 9.02
CA THR A 79 0.77 14.33 9.21
C THR A 79 0.73 15.82 8.92
N PRO A 80 1.58 16.65 9.56
CA PRO A 80 1.60 18.09 9.35
C PRO A 80 2.39 18.51 8.10
N TRP A 81 3.08 17.57 7.44
CA TRP A 81 3.87 17.87 6.25
C TRP A 81 2.99 17.92 5.00
N GLN A 82 3.47 18.65 4.00
CA GLN A 82 2.83 18.76 2.69
C GLN A 82 3.80 18.29 1.62
N LEU A 83 3.28 17.68 0.55
CA LEU A 83 4.07 17.41 -0.64
C LEU A 83 4.52 18.73 -1.26
N GLN A 84 5.83 18.96 -1.27
CA GLN A 84 6.44 20.11 -1.93
C GLN A 84 6.98 19.66 -3.29
N PRO A 85 6.66 20.36 -4.39
CA PRO A 85 7.31 20.09 -5.66
C PRO A 85 8.80 20.40 -5.55
N VAL A 86 9.64 19.48 -6.02
CA VAL A 86 11.08 19.75 -6.14
C VAL A 86 11.29 20.54 -7.43
N SER A 87 11.81 21.75 -7.33
CA SER A 87 12.22 22.53 -8.51
C SER A 87 13.23 21.73 -9.30
N LYS A 88 12.96 21.48 -10.59
CA LYS A 88 13.96 20.91 -11.49
C LYS A 88 15.06 21.94 -11.68
N ILE A 89 16.29 21.60 -11.29
CA ILE A 89 17.51 22.37 -11.56
C ILE A 89 17.96 22.06 -12.98
#